data_AF-D4J702-F1
#
_entry.id   AF-D4J702-F1
#
_cell.length_a   1.000
_cell.length_b   1.000
_cell.length_c   1.000
_cell.angle_alpha   90.00
_cell.angle_beta   90.00
_cell.angle_gamma   90.00
#
_symmetry.space_group_name_H-M   'P 1'
#
loop_
_entity.id
_entity.type
_entity.pdbx_description
1 polymer ?
#
loop_
_entity_poly.entity_id
_entity_poly.type
_entity_poly.pdbx_seq_one_letter_code
_entity_poly.pdbx_strand_id
1 'polypeptide(L)'
;MKLDFEYGLGTMQAELPDNTDVFISGETVKDPACIPEDQLEAAYLESLAHPIGMPTLTELAHKGTTVTIIVPDRVKGGEQPTSHRKLSIKYILKELYAAGVEKKDILFIISNGLHPRSKASDAKAIFGDELFNEFWHSGQIISHDSEDQEHMIYLGTTKRGDPVYMNKYVYDSDLPILIGHVQGNPYGGYSGGYKHSATGITNWRCIASHHVPSVMHRDDFTPVNGGSLMRHKFDEISMHMEEKMGHPFFCCDAVLDTYSRQIAIYSGYAKEMMPISWKLADKRTYVHWAEKKYDVLVFGMPQKFHYGDGMGTNPIMMMQALSAQVLRFKRIMSDNCVIICSSACNGYFHDELWPYLREQYELFQHDHMNTLPDIDRYGEYFATNEEYIRKYRFCNAFHPFHGFSMMSCGHIAEMNTSAIYIVGAQEPGYARGMGLKTRATFEEALEDAKKKFVGQNPNILALPLTYKRAAVHLCMKNPEEDCMDEYGHRH
;
A
#
# COMPACT_ATOMS: atom_id res chain seq x y z
N MET A 1 -22.59 -24.29 -3.73
CA MET A 1 -21.18 -24.62 -3.44
C MET A 1 -20.75 -24.07 -2.08
N LYS A 2 -19.81 -24.74 -1.38
CA LYS A 2 -19.30 -24.33 -0.06
C LYS A 2 -17.90 -23.74 -0.18
N LEU A 3 -17.68 -22.56 0.40
CA LEU A 3 -16.40 -21.85 0.40
C LEU A 3 -16.09 -21.34 1.82
N ASP A 4 -14.81 -21.29 2.17
CA ASP A 4 -14.36 -20.71 3.45
C ASP A 4 -13.71 -19.34 3.21
N PHE A 5 -14.12 -18.36 4.02
CA PHE A 5 -13.60 -16.99 3.98
C PHE A 5 -12.97 -16.62 5.31
N GLU A 6 -11.98 -15.72 5.30
CA GLU A 6 -11.31 -15.31 6.53
C GLU A 6 -12.24 -14.60 7.51
N TYR A 7 -12.10 -14.91 8.79
CA TYR A 7 -12.90 -14.33 9.86
C TYR A 7 -12.07 -14.27 11.14
N GLY A 8 -11.49 -13.10 11.42
CA GLY A 8 -10.64 -12.91 12.59
C GLY A 8 -9.39 -13.79 12.54
N LEU A 9 -9.25 -14.71 13.50
CA LEU A 9 -8.12 -15.65 13.56
C LEU A 9 -8.39 -16.97 12.81
N GLY A 10 -9.60 -17.18 12.30
CA GLY A 10 -10.00 -18.41 11.60
C GLY A 10 -10.70 -18.11 10.28
N THR A 11 -11.65 -18.98 9.95
CA THR A 11 -12.50 -18.86 8.77
C THR A 11 -13.97 -19.01 9.12
N MET A 12 -14.84 -18.57 8.22
CA MET A 12 -16.28 -18.75 8.25
C MET A 12 -16.72 -19.33 6.91
N GLN A 13 -17.51 -20.39 6.95
CA GLN A 13 -18.03 -21.05 5.77
C GLN A 13 -19.23 -20.26 5.20
N ALA A 14 -19.34 -20.23 3.89
CA ALA A 14 -20.50 -19.76 3.14
C ALA A 14 -21.00 -20.86 2.21
N GLU A 15 -22.31 -21.02 2.11
CA GLU A 15 -22.98 -21.77 1.06
C GLU A 15 -23.52 -20.80 0.00
N LEU A 16 -22.79 -20.68 -1.11
CA LEU A 16 -23.13 -19.79 -2.22
C LEU A 16 -23.79 -20.57 -3.37
N PRO A 17 -24.59 -19.93 -4.23
CA PRO A 17 -25.15 -20.56 -5.43
C PRO A 17 -24.08 -21.23 -6.31
N ASP A 18 -24.41 -22.35 -6.97
CA ASP A 18 -23.45 -23.12 -7.79
C ASP A 18 -22.94 -22.38 -9.03
N ASN A 19 -23.63 -21.31 -9.46
CA ASN A 19 -23.20 -20.42 -10.54
C ASN A 19 -22.31 -19.25 -10.07
N THR A 20 -21.79 -19.32 -8.84
CA THR A 20 -20.83 -18.34 -8.31
C THR A 20 -19.47 -18.54 -8.96
N ASP A 21 -18.90 -17.45 -9.50
CA ASP A 21 -17.53 -17.49 -10.00
C ASP A 21 -16.54 -17.35 -8.84
N VAL A 22 -15.39 -18.02 -8.92
CA VAL A 22 -14.35 -17.98 -7.89
C VAL A 22 -13.05 -17.48 -8.48
N PHE A 23 -12.48 -16.43 -7.90
CA PHE A 23 -11.18 -15.91 -8.30
C PHE A 23 -10.21 -15.90 -7.11
N ILE A 24 -9.07 -16.58 -7.28
CA ILE A 24 -7.97 -16.61 -6.31
C ILE A 24 -6.72 -16.10 -7.02
N SER A 25 -6.14 -15.02 -6.46
CA SER A 25 -4.93 -14.39 -7.02
C SER A 25 -3.77 -15.39 -7.11
N GLY A 26 -3.10 -15.43 -8.26
CA GLY A 26 -2.00 -16.35 -8.57
C GLY A 26 -2.42 -17.81 -8.86
N GLU A 27 -3.71 -18.16 -8.72
CA GLU A 27 -4.24 -19.50 -8.99
C GLU A 27 -5.18 -19.55 -10.18
N THR A 28 -6.24 -18.73 -10.17
CA THR A 28 -7.23 -18.69 -11.27
C THR A 28 -6.57 -18.20 -12.56
N VAL A 29 -5.76 -17.16 -12.44
CA VAL A 29 -4.83 -16.71 -13.48
C VAL A 29 -3.44 -16.71 -12.86
N LYS A 30 -2.50 -17.40 -13.49
CA LYS A 30 -1.12 -17.48 -13.02
C LYS A 30 -0.41 -16.16 -13.25
N ASP A 31 0.42 -15.76 -12.29
CA ASP A 31 1.36 -14.65 -12.48
C ASP A 31 2.36 -15.00 -13.60
N PRO A 32 2.99 -13.98 -14.23
CA PRO A 32 4.20 -14.19 -15.01
C PRO A 32 5.26 -14.96 -14.22
N ALA A 33 6.10 -15.74 -14.91
CA ALA A 33 7.12 -16.55 -14.26
C ALA A 33 8.10 -15.69 -13.45
N CYS A 34 8.37 -16.12 -12.22
CA CYS A 34 9.43 -15.51 -11.42
C CYS A 34 10.82 -15.98 -11.89
N ILE A 35 11.84 -15.17 -11.61
CA ILE A 35 13.24 -15.52 -11.79
C ILE A 35 13.55 -16.73 -10.89
N PRO A 36 14.12 -17.82 -11.43
CA PRO A 36 14.57 -18.95 -10.63
C PRO A 36 15.61 -18.54 -9.56
N GLU A 37 15.58 -19.17 -8.38
CA GLU A 37 16.45 -18.76 -7.27
C GLU A 37 17.95 -18.84 -7.61
N ASP A 38 18.35 -19.81 -8.43
CA ASP A 38 19.72 -19.99 -8.92
C ASP A 38 20.16 -18.93 -9.95
N GLN A 39 19.22 -18.15 -10.49
CA GLN A 39 19.47 -17.08 -11.45
C GLN A 39 19.31 -15.68 -10.84
N LEU A 40 18.84 -15.57 -9.60
CA LEU A 40 18.62 -14.28 -8.94
C LEU A 40 19.90 -13.45 -8.88
N GLU A 41 21.04 -14.05 -8.52
CA GLU A 41 22.32 -13.35 -8.48
C GLU A 41 22.67 -12.70 -9.81
N ALA A 42 22.61 -13.48 -10.90
CA ALA A 42 22.91 -12.98 -12.24
C ALA A 42 21.95 -11.85 -12.64
N ALA A 43 20.67 -11.95 -12.31
CA ALA A 43 19.68 -10.92 -12.61
C ALA A 43 19.92 -9.60 -11.84
N TYR A 44 20.34 -9.65 -10.58
CA TYR A 44 20.73 -8.45 -9.84
C TYR A 44 21.97 -7.80 -10.43
N LEU A 45 23.01 -8.58 -10.72
CA LEU A 45 24.25 -8.06 -11.30
C LEU A 45 24.00 -7.46 -12.69
N GLU A 46 23.16 -8.08 -13.50
CA GLU A 46 22.79 -7.56 -14.82
C GLU A 46 22.07 -6.21 -14.72
N SER A 47 21.10 -6.09 -13.80
CA SER A 47 20.35 -4.85 -13.58
C SER A 47 21.24 -3.72 -13.07
N LEU A 48 22.18 -4.01 -12.16
CA LEU A 48 23.10 -3.02 -11.59
C LEU A 48 24.22 -2.61 -12.57
N ALA A 49 24.64 -3.51 -13.46
CA ALA A 49 25.62 -3.23 -14.50
C ALA A 49 25.05 -2.36 -15.65
N HIS A 50 23.73 -2.38 -15.85
CA HIS A 50 23.05 -1.64 -16.92
C HIS A 50 21.88 -0.80 -16.37
N PRO A 51 22.15 0.16 -15.46
CA PRO A 51 21.10 1.01 -14.91
C PRO A 51 20.49 1.89 -16.00
N ILE A 52 19.17 2.00 -15.97
CA ILE A 52 18.40 2.75 -16.95
C ILE A 52 18.55 4.25 -16.68
N GLY A 53 19.02 5.02 -17.66
CA GLY A 53 18.98 6.49 -17.63
C GLY A 53 19.97 7.15 -16.65
N MET A 54 20.94 6.41 -16.11
CA MET A 54 21.98 6.98 -15.22
C MET A 54 23.27 6.13 -15.22
N PRO A 55 24.40 6.63 -14.68
CA PRO A 55 25.63 5.84 -14.52
C PRO A 55 25.51 4.69 -13.50
N THR A 56 26.47 3.77 -13.51
CA THR A 56 26.56 2.66 -12.53
C THR A 56 26.90 3.14 -11.13
N LEU A 57 26.65 2.30 -10.11
CA LEU A 57 27.08 2.61 -8.74
C LEU A 57 28.61 2.77 -8.65
N THR A 58 29.37 2.01 -9.44
CA THR A 58 30.84 2.10 -9.50
C THR A 58 31.36 3.37 -10.17
N GLU A 59 30.55 4.03 -11.00
CA GLU A 59 30.85 5.34 -11.57
C GLU A 59 30.42 6.49 -10.65
N LEU A 60 29.34 6.30 -9.88
CA LEU A 60 28.78 7.31 -8.97
C LEU A 60 29.50 7.37 -7.61
N ALA A 61 29.98 6.23 -7.12
CA ALA A 61 30.59 6.11 -5.81
C ALA A 61 32.12 6.05 -5.89
N HIS A 62 32.76 6.55 -4.84
CA HIS A 62 34.19 6.45 -4.60
C HIS A 62 34.47 6.43 -3.10
N LYS A 63 35.74 6.29 -2.71
CA LYS A 63 36.12 6.40 -1.30
C LYS A 63 35.70 7.76 -0.72
N GLY A 64 34.91 7.73 0.34
CA GLY A 64 34.38 8.91 1.02
C GLY A 64 32.96 9.33 0.59
N THR A 65 32.37 8.68 -0.42
CA THR A 65 30.95 8.87 -0.78
C THR A 65 30.05 8.42 0.37
N THR A 66 29.18 9.32 0.82
CA THR A 66 28.13 9.01 1.80
C THR A 66 26.90 8.43 1.09
N VAL A 67 26.46 7.26 1.54
CA VAL A 67 25.39 6.49 0.91
C VAL A 67 24.23 6.31 1.87
N THR A 68 23.03 6.70 1.46
CA THR A 68 21.81 6.43 2.21
C THR A 68 20.95 5.45 1.42
N ILE A 69 20.74 4.25 1.96
CA ILE A 69 19.93 3.19 1.35
C ILE A 69 18.56 3.15 2.03
N ILE A 70 17.52 3.46 1.26
CA ILE A 70 16.15 3.56 1.74
C ILE A 70 15.37 2.31 1.33
N VAL A 71 14.75 1.64 2.30
CA VAL A 71 13.97 0.42 2.08
C VAL A 71 12.56 0.54 2.66
N PRO A 72 11.52 -0.04 2.03
CA PRO A 72 10.18 0.00 2.58
C PRO A 72 10.09 -0.76 3.91
N ASP A 73 9.12 -0.38 4.72
CA ASP A 73 8.80 -1.00 5.99
C ASP A 73 8.17 -2.40 5.84
N ARG A 74 7.82 -3.02 6.97
CA ARG A 74 7.26 -4.38 7.00
C ARG A 74 5.88 -4.50 6.36
N VAL A 75 5.11 -3.41 6.25
CA VAL A 75 3.75 -3.41 5.68
C VAL A 75 3.75 -3.87 4.22
N LYS A 76 4.91 -3.75 3.54
CA LYS A 76 5.10 -4.17 2.17
C LYS A 76 5.45 -5.66 1.99
N GLY A 77 5.46 -6.45 3.05
CA GLY A 77 5.79 -7.88 2.98
C GLY A 77 7.26 -8.11 2.62
N GLY A 78 7.59 -9.24 1.97
CA GLY A 78 8.95 -9.51 1.51
C GLY A 78 9.96 -9.74 2.63
N GLU A 79 9.66 -10.61 3.60
CA GLU A 79 10.55 -10.95 4.73
C GLU A 79 11.27 -12.30 4.53
N GLN A 80 10.97 -13.04 3.46
CA GLN A 80 11.60 -14.32 3.14
C GLN A 80 13.12 -14.19 2.87
N PRO A 81 13.91 -15.27 2.97
CA PRO A 81 15.38 -15.23 2.80
C PRO A 81 15.83 -14.61 1.47
N THR A 82 15.17 -14.95 0.37
CA THR A 82 15.45 -14.45 -0.99
C THR A 82 14.67 -13.18 -1.35
N SER A 83 14.13 -12.47 -0.35
CA SER A 83 13.36 -11.25 -0.59
C SER A 83 14.17 -10.17 -1.31
N HIS A 84 13.48 -9.38 -2.12
CA HIS A 84 14.11 -8.38 -2.98
C HIS A 84 14.95 -7.38 -2.21
N ARG A 85 14.47 -6.91 -1.04
CA ARG A 85 15.24 -6.01 -0.19
C ARG A 85 16.59 -6.59 0.21
N LYS A 86 16.61 -7.83 0.72
CA LYS A 86 17.83 -8.48 1.23
C LYS A 86 18.86 -8.68 0.12
N LEU A 87 18.41 -9.22 -1.02
CA LEU A 87 19.30 -9.48 -2.15
C LEU A 87 19.79 -8.19 -2.80
N SER A 88 18.93 -7.19 -2.99
CA SER A 88 19.33 -5.88 -3.54
C SER A 88 20.39 -5.23 -2.67
N ILE A 89 20.17 -5.16 -1.35
CA ILE A 89 21.16 -4.59 -0.42
C ILE A 89 22.48 -5.34 -0.54
N LYS A 90 22.45 -6.68 -0.51
CA LYS A 90 23.66 -7.50 -0.60
C LYS A 90 24.49 -7.18 -1.85
N TYR A 91 23.87 -7.11 -3.02
CA TYR A 91 24.59 -6.86 -4.28
C TYR A 91 24.97 -5.38 -4.46
N ILE A 92 24.16 -4.44 -3.98
CA ILE A 92 24.50 -3.01 -3.96
C ILE A 92 25.72 -2.77 -3.05
N LEU A 93 25.74 -3.34 -1.83
CA LEU A 93 26.90 -3.22 -0.94
C LEU A 93 28.19 -3.76 -1.58
N LYS A 94 28.10 -4.85 -2.35
CA LYS A 94 29.25 -5.39 -3.08
C LYS A 94 29.84 -4.38 -4.08
N GLU A 95 28.99 -3.67 -4.83
CA GLU A 95 29.47 -2.63 -5.76
C GLU A 95 30.02 -1.40 -5.04
N LEU A 96 29.34 -0.94 -3.98
CA LEU A 96 29.80 0.20 -3.19
C LEU A 96 31.16 -0.06 -2.54
N TYR A 97 31.35 -1.24 -1.95
CA TYR A 97 32.63 -1.62 -1.37
C TYR A 97 33.73 -1.79 -2.43
N ALA A 98 33.39 -2.30 -3.63
CA ALA A 98 34.33 -2.36 -4.75
C ALA A 98 34.75 -0.97 -5.24
N ALA A 99 33.85 0.03 -5.16
CA ALA A 99 34.14 1.43 -5.47
C ALA A 99 34.91 2.15 -4.34
N GLY A 100 35.12 1.49 -3.19
CA GLY A 100 35.90 2.00 -2.07
C GLY A 100 35.09 2.73 -1.00
N VAL A 101 33.75 2.69 -1.05
CA VAL A 101 32.89 3.19 0.04
C VAL A 101 33.18 2.40 1.30
N GLU A 102 33.35 3.07 2.43
CA GLU A 102 33.57 2.41 3.71
C GLU A 102 32.25 2.19 4.44
N LYS A 103 32.13 1.09 5.21
CA LYS A 103 30.93 0.78 5.99
C LYS A 103 30.40 1.97 6.79
N LYS A 104 31.28 2.76 7.41
CA LYS A 104 30.93 3.94 8.22
C LYS A 104 30.17 5.03 7.45
N ASP A 105 30.27 5.04 6.13
CA ASP A 105 29.68 6.04 5.24
C ASP A 105 28.30 5.58 4.71
N ILE A 106 27.78 4.44 5.19
CA ILE A 106 26.50 3.85 4.77
C ILE A 106 25.46 4.00 5.87
N LEU A 107 24.28 4.52 5.53
CA LEU A 107 23.11 4.59 6.40
C LEU A 107 21.92 3.90 5.75
N PHE A 108 21.20 3.09 6.51
CA PHE A 108 19.93 2.50 6.09
C PHE A 108 18.75 3.22 6.74
N ILE A 109 17.75 3.55 5.93
CA ILE A 109 16.50 4.15 6.39
C ILE A 109 15.33 3.27 6.02
N ILE A 110 14.61 2.77 7.02
CA ILE A 110 13.30 2.16 6.82
C ILE A 110 12.29 3.29 6.59
N SER A 111 11.68 3.31 5.41
CA SER A 111 10.80 4.39 4.94
C SER A 111 9.34 4.14 5.37
N ASN A 112 9.07 4.19 6.67
CA ASN A 112 7.74 3.93 7.23
C ASN A 112 6.74 5.07 7.01
N GLY A 113 7.15 6.28 6.62
CA GLY A 113 6.24 7.42 6.53
C GLY A 113 5.41 7.59 7.80
N LEU A 114 4.09 7.52 7.68
CA LEU A 114 3.13 7.61 8.80
C LEU A 114 2.86 6.29 9.53
N HIS A 115 3.50 5.19 9.11
CA HIS A 115 3.40 3.90 9.77
C HIS A 115 4.31 3.84 11.01
N PRO A 116 4.09 2.86 11.90
CA PRO A 116 4.95 2.60 13.04
C PRO A 116 6.42 2.53 12.66
N ARG A 117 7.24 3.20 13.46
CA ARG A 117 8.69 2.98 13.44
C ARG A 117 8.98 1.51 13.75
N SER A 118 10.00 0.96 13.11
CA SER A 118 10.32 -0.46 13.23
C SER A 118 10.94 -0.79 14.59
N LYS A 119 10.48 -1.90 15.20
CA LYS A 119 11.15 -2.52 16.35
C LYS A 119 12.40 -3.27 15.86
N ALA A 120 13.27 -3.67 16.79
CA ALA A 120 14.43 -4.50 16.47
C ALA A 120 14.03 -5.80 15.74
N SER A 121 12.91 -6.43 16.13
CA SER A 121 12.36 -7.61 15.45
C SER A 121 11.92 -7.31 14.02
N ASP A 122 11.37 -6.13 13.76
CA ASP A 122 10.93 -5.72 12.42
C ASP A 122 12.14 -5.47 11.53
N ALA A 123 13.13 -4.72 12.02
CA ALA A 123 14.38 -4.50 11.31
C ALA A 123 15.09 -5.83 11.01
N LYS A 124 15.15 -6.74 11.98
CA LYS A 124 15.71 -8.08 11.77
C LYS A 124 14.97 -8.87 10.68
N ALA A 125 13.64 -8.80 10.64
CA ALA A 125 12.85 -9.47 9.60
C ALA A 125 13.10 -8.87 8.20
N ILE A 126 13.18 -7.53 8.11
CA ILE A 126 13.42 -6.77 6.87
C ILE A 126 14.82 -7.04 6.30
N PHE A 127 15.86 -6.94 7.14
CA PHE A 127 17.26 -7.01 6.72
C PHE A 127 17.84 -8.44 6.75
N GLY A 128 17.26 -9.35 7.54
CA GLY A 128 17.83 -10.68 7.78
C GLY A 128 19.01 -10.65 8.77
N ASP A 129 19.45 -11.82 9.23
CA ASP A 129 20.46 -11.93 10.29
C ASP A 129 21.78 -11.25 9.94
N GLU A 130 22.29 -11.45 8.72
CA GLU A 130 23.60 -10.94 8.29
C GLU A 130 23.66 -9.41 8.35
N LEU A 131 22.79 -8.74 7.59
CA LEU A 131 22.74 -7.28 7.52
C LEU A 131 22.32 -6.65 8.86
N PHE A 132 21.39 -7.28 9.60
CA PHE A 132 20.99 -6.80 10.92
C PHE A 132 22.17 -6.82 11.88
N ASN A 133 22.87 -7.95 12.00
CA ASN A 133 24.01 -8.07 12.92
C ASN A 133 25.15 -7.12 12.54
N GLU A 134 25.32 -6.84 11.24
CA GLU A 134 26.36 -5.94 10.76
C GLU A 134 26.04 -4.46 11.06
N PHE A 135 24.81 -3.99 10.81
CA PHE A 135 24.50 -2.54 10.80
C PHE A 135 23.57 -2.05 11.92
N TRP A 136 22.80 -2.93 12.57
CA TRP A 136 21.83 -2.51 13.60
C TRP A 136 22.52 -1.95 14.84
N HIS A 137 23.52 -2.67 15.35
CA HIS A 137 24.18 -2.33 16.62
C HIS A 137 25.08 -1.09 16.53
N SER A 138 25.47 -0.68 15.32
CA SER A 138 26.20 0.58 15.07
C SER A 138 25.27 1.78 14.89
N GLY A 139 23.94 1.59 14.95
CA GLY A 139 22.96 2.65 14.73
C GLY A 139 22.80 3.05 13.26
N GLN A 140 23.31 2.24 12.33
CA GLN A 140 23.26 2.51 10.89
C GLN A 140 21.98 2.00 10.23
N ILE A 141 21.07 1.37 10.98
CA ILE A 141 19.71 1.08 10.53
C ILE A 141 18.75 1.92 11.38
N ILE A 142 18.09 2.88 10.76
CA ILE A 142 17.12 3.75 11.41
C ILE A 142 15.73 3.62 10.76
N SER A 143 14.69 4.01 11.49
CA SER A 143 13.35 4.25 10.93
C SER A 143 13.15 5.74 10.70
N HIS A 144 12.51 6.08 9.59
CA HIS A 144 12.08 7.44 9.34
C HIS A 144 11.11 7.93 10.44
N ASP A 145 11.29 9.17 10.88
CA ASP A 145 10.44 9.85 11.85
C ASP A 145 9.85 11.09 11.17
N SER A 146 8.57 11.03 10.81
CA SER A 146 7.81 12.14 10.18
C SER A 146 7.81 13.41 11.03
N GLU A 147 7.99 13.26 12.34
CA GLU A 147 7.89 14.33 13.34
C GLU A 147 9.25 14.79 13.86
N ASP A 148 10.36 14.27 13.32
CA ASP A 148 11.70 14.73 13.67
C ASP A 148 12.06 16.02 12.93
N GLN A 149 11.74 17.15 13.56
CA GLN A 149 12.01 18.47 13.00
C GLN A 149 13.50 18.76 12.80
N GLU A 150 14.41 18.15 13.58
CA GLU A 150 15.85 18.38 13.45
C GLU A 150 16.43 17.73 12.18
N HIS A 151 15.85 16.59 11.78
CA HIS A 151 16.30 15.81 10.61
C HIS A 151 15.25 15.80 9.48
N MET A 152 14.41 16.82 9.40
CA MET A 152 13.46 17.03 8.30
C MET A 152 13.72 18.39 7.66
N ILE A 153 13.95 18.42 6.34
CA ILE A 153 14.17 19.66 5.59
C ILE A 153 12.93 20.01 4.77
N TYR A 154 12.54 21.29 4.79
CA TYR A 154 11.52 21.84 3.89
C TYR A 154 12.17 22.32 2.61
N LEU A 155 11.70 21.82 1.48
CA LEU A 155 12.26 22.06 0.15
C LEU A 155 11.44 23.06 -0.69
N GLY A 156 10.47 23.73 -0.07
CA GLY A 156 9.51 24.58 -0.77
C GLY A 156 8.30 23.79 -1.24
N THR A 157 7.69 24.23 -2.34
CA THR A 157 6.50 23.57 -2.91
C THR A 157 6.75 23.11 -4.34
N THR A 158 6.03 22.08 -4.77
CA THR A 158 5.90 21.76 -6.20
C THR A 158 5.25 22.91 -6.97
N LYS A 159 5.21 22.82 -8.30
CA LYS A 159 4.51 23.79 -9.15
C LYS A 159 3.01 23.92 -8.84
N ARG A 160 2.40 22.87 -8.27
CA ARG A 160 0.98 22.87 -7.84
C ARG A 160 0.76 23.44 -6.43
N GLY A 161 1.84 23.77 -5.73
CA GLY A 161 1.78 24.26 -4.35
C GLY A 161 1.82 23.16 -3.29
N ASP A 162 2.10 21.91 -3.65
CA ASP A 162 2.22 20.83 -2.67
C ASP A 162 3.52 21.01 -1.86
N PRO A 163 3.46 21.02 -0.51
CA PRO A 163 4.65 21.19 0.29
C PRO A 163 5.55 19.97 0.21
N VAL A 164 6.84 20.19 -0.05
CA VAL A 164 7.84 19.13 -0.15
C VAL A 164 8.71 19.15 1.09
N TYR A 165 8.66 18.06 1.85
CA TYR A 165 9.55 17.79 2.97
C TYR A 165 10.34 16.53 2.70
N MET A 166 11.57 16.45 3.21
CA MET A 166 12.44 15.31 2.99
C MET A 166 13.28 15.01 4.22
N ASN A 167 13.53 13.73 4.46
CA ASN A 167 14.49 13.29 5.45
C ASN A 167 15.87 13.87 5.16
N LYS A 168 16.43 14.63 6.11
CA LYS A 168 17.69 15.37 5.95
C LYS A 168 18.88 14.47 5.68
N TYR A 169 18.92 13.26 6.26
CA TYR A 169 19.99 12.29 5.97
C TYR A 169 20.03 11.90 4.49
N VAL A 170 18.85 11.82 3.84
CA VAL A 170 18.78 11.51 2.41
C VAL A 170 19.21 12.72 1.58
N TYR A 171 18.77 13.92 1.97
CA TYR A 171 19.10 15.17 1.27
C TYR A 171 20.60 15.51 1.32
N ASP A 172 21.26 15.23 2.45
CA ASP A 172 22.68 15.52 2.65
C ASP A 172 23.62 14.42 2.09
N SER A 173 23.06 13.27 1.64
CA SER A 173 23.84 12.13 1.16
C SER A 173 24.29 12.31 -0.28
N ASP A 174 25.52 11.94 -0.59
CA ASP A 174 26.04 11.99 -1.97
C ASP A 174 25.32 11.01 -2.92
N LEU A 175 24.90 9.84 -2.39
CA LEU A 175 24.23 8.80 -3.16
C LEU A 175 23.03 8.21 -2.39
N PRO A 176 21.82 8.75 -2.60
CA PRO A 176 20.60 8.17 -2.06
C PRO A 176 20.08 7.05 -2.97
N ILE A 177 19.88 5.87 -2.39
CA ILE A 177 19.48 4.65 -3.09
C ILE A 177 18.08 4.22 -2.63
N LEU A 178 17.09 4.19 -3.52
CA LEU A 178 15.75 3.66 -3.24
C LEU A 178 15.67 2.19 -3.64
N ILE A 179 15.36 1.30 -2.69
CA ILE A 179 15.07 -0.11 -2.98
C ILE A 179 13.57 -0.36 -2.79
N GLY A 180 12.80 -0.39 -3.87
CA GLY A 180 11.35 -0.51 -3.86
C GLY A 180 10.83 -1.82 -4.46
N HIS A 181 9.55 -1.87 -4.78
CA HIS A 181 8.93 -2.98 -5.51
C HIS A 181 7.76 -2.43 -6.31
N VAL A 182 7.57 -2.96 -7.51
CA VAL A 182 6.47 -2.59 -8.41
C VAL A 182 5.34 -3.60 -8.20
N GLN A 183 4.43 -3.27 -7.28
CA GLN A 183 3.21 -4.03 -7.02
C GLN A 183 1.99 -3.12 -7.09
N GLY A 184 0.86 -3.67 -7.57
CA GLY A 184 -0.42 -2.99 -7.65
C GLY A 184 -0.84 -2.41 -6.29
N ASN A 185 -0.98 -1.09 -6.24
CA ASN A 185 -1.27 -0.35 -5.02
C ASN A 185 -2.52 0.50 -5.19
N PRO A 186 -3.51 0.43 -4.27
CA PRO A 186 -4.78 1.16 -4.39
C PRO A 186 -4.62 2.69 -4.43
N TYR A 187 -3.47 3.22 -4.02
CA TYR A 187 -3.16 4.65 -4.05
C TYR A 187 -2.19 4.95 -5.20
N GLY A 188 -2.71 5.34 -6.36
CA GLY A 188 -1.90 5.81 -7.50
C GLY A 188 -1.20 4.72 -8.33
N GLY A 189 -1.76 3.51 -8.42
CA GLY A 189 -1.34 2.50 -9.40
C GLY A 189 -0.30 1.51 -8.86
N TYR A 190 0.94 1.96 -8.65
CA TYR A 190 2.07 1.10 -8.26
C TYR A 190 2.81 1.58 -7.00
N SER A 191 3.39 0.66 -6.23
CA SER A 191 4.48 0.97 -5.29
C SER A 191 5.82 1.18 -6.02
N GLY A 192 6.89 1.48 -5.28
CA GLY A 192 8.23 1.71 -5.86
C GLY A 192 8.40 3.11 -6.43
N GLY A 193 9.61 3.37 -6.94
CA GLY A 193 10.04 4.65 -7.52
C GLY A 193 9.57 5.88 -6.72
N TYR A 194 8.98 6.86 -7.41
CA TYR A 194 8.58 8.12 -6.79
C TYR A 194 7.47 8.03 -5.75
N LYS A 195 6.72 6.92 -5.69
CA LYS A 195 5.81 6.73 -4.56
C LYS A 195 6.58 6.43 -3.28
N HIS A 196 7.68 5.70 -3.38
CA HIS A 196 8.52 5.31 -2.24
C HIS A 196 9.07 6.56 -1.54
N SER A 197 9.67 7.48 -2.29
CA SER A 197 10.17 8.75 -1.76
C SER A 197 9.05 9.65 -1.27
N ALA A 198 8.01 9.91 -2.07
CA ALA A 198 6.94 10.85 -1.73
C ALA A 198 6.09 10.48 -0.51
N THR A 199 6.12 9.21 -0.08
CA THR A 199 5.31 8.74 1.06
C THR A 199 6.11 8.10 2.19
N GLY A 200 7.35 7.69 1.94
CA GLY A 200 8.14 6.91 2.90
C GLY A 200 9.15 7.72 3.70
N ILE A 201 9.60 8.88 3.18
CA ILE A 201 10.68 9.68 3.77
C ILE A 201 10.32 11.17 3.92
N THR A 202 9.02 11.48 3.98
CA THR A 202 8.49 12.84 4.11
C THR A 202 7.66 12.97 5.39
N ASN A 203 7.40 14.20 5.82
CA ASN A 203 6.48 14.44 6.94
C ASN A 203 5.00 14.25 6.57
N TRP A 204 4.14 14.33 7.59
CA TRP A 204 2.69 14.21 7.43
C TRP A 204 2.08 15.30 6.57
N ARG A 205 2.61 16.53 6.57
CA ARG A 205 2.08 17.64 5.75
C ARG A 205 2.27 17.38 4.26
N CYS A 206 3.43 16.84 3.86
CA CYS A 206 3.67 16.40 2.49
C CYS A 206 2.69 15.27 2.12
N ILE A 207 2.50 14.29 2.99
CA ILE A 207 1.60 13.15 2.76
C ILE A 207 0.13 13.59 2.69
N ALA A 208 -0.25 14.60 3.47
CA ALA A 208 -1.57 15.23 3.47
C ALA A 208 -1.87 16.03 2.19
N SER A 209 -0.88 16.32 1.34
CA SER A 209 -1.12 16.98 0.06
C SER A 209 -1.78 16.07 -1.00
N HIS A 210 -1.74 14.75 -0.78
CA HIS A 210 -2.29 13.76 -1.70
C HIS A 210 -3.21 12.71 -1.03
N HIS A 211 -3.10 12.44 0.27
CA HIS A 211 -4.03 11.54 1.00
C HIS A 211 -5.20 12.30 1.64
N VAL A 212 -5.90 13.10 0.85
CA VAL A 212 -7.03 13.93 1.28
C VAL A 212 -8.22 13.80 0.34
N PRO A 213 -9.44 14.15 0.79
CA PRO A 213 -10.64 14.01 -0.03
C PRO A 213 -10.55 14.73 -1.39
N SER A 214 -9.95 15.91 -1.43
CA SER A 214 -9.77 16.69 -2.68
C SER A 214 -8.96 15.99 -3.77
N VAL A 215 -8.24 14.93 -3.41
CA VAL A 215 -7.46 14.08 -4.33
C VAL A 215 -8.11 12.71 -4.50
N MET A 216 -8.54 12.07 -3.41
CA MET A 216 -9.05 10.68 -3.43
C MET A 216 -10.50 10.57 -3.92
N HIS A 217 -11.28 11.65 -3.87
CA HIS A 217 -12.67 11.68 -4.35
C HIS A 217 -12.80 12.21 -5.77
N ARG A 218 -11.69 12.39 -6.46
CA ARG A 218 -11.70 12.78 -7.87
C ARG A 218 -12.10 11.61 -8.75
N ASP A 219 -12.69 11.98 -9.88
CA ASP A 219 -13.05 11.12 -11.00
C ASP A 219 -11.91 10.24 -11.56
N ASP A 220 -10.66 10.67 -11.39
CA ASP A 220 -9.46 9.96 -11.86
C ASP A 220 -8.85 9.03 -10.79
N PHE A 221 -9.45 8.91 -9.61
CA PHE A 221 -8.95 8.06 -8.52
C PHE A 221 -9.47 6.62 -8.58
N THR A 222 -10.73 6.45 -9.00
CA THR A 222 -11.43 5.14 -9.01
C THR A 222 -11.90 4.80 -10.43
N PRO A 223 -11.55 3.63 -10.99
CA PRO A 223 -10.67 2.61 -10.44
C PRO A 223 -9.23 3.07 -10.29
N VAL A 224 -8.44 2.33 -9.52
CA VAL A 224 -7.00 2.56 -9.42
C VAL A 224 -6.33 2.48 -10.79
N ASN A 225 -5.41 3.41 -11.04
CA ASN A 225 -4.67 3.57 -12.30
C ASN A 225 -3.35 4.35 -12.08
N GLY A 226 -2.49 4.37 -13.10
CA GLY A 226 -1.21 5.07 -13.14
C GLY A 226 -1.26 6.51 -13.67
N GLY A 227 -2.42 7.06 -14.02
CA GLY A 227 -2.59 8.43 -14.52
C GLY A 227 -3.35 9.38 -13.58
N SER A 228 -3.71 8.93 -12.37
CA SER A 228 -4.44 9.75 -11.40
C SER A 228 -3.66 10.99 -10.94
N LEU A 229 -4.36 12.04 -10.50
CA LEU A 229 -3.72 13.19 -9.85
C LEU A 229 -2.81 12.77 -8.68
N MET A 230 -3.21 11.75 -7.91
CA MET A 230 -2.38 11.24 -6.82
C MET A 230 -1.02 10.72 -7.32
N ARG A 231 -1.00 9.98 -8.44
CA ARG A 231 0.27 9.54 -9.06
C ARG A 231 1.10 10.74 -9.47
N HIS A 232 0.51 11.69 -10.21
CA HIS A 232 1.24 12.87 -10.65
C HIS A 232 1.83 13.68 -9.48
N LYS A 233 1.13 13.77 -8.35
CA LYS A 233 1.67 14.40 -7.13
C LYS A 233 2.87 13.64 -6.56
N PHE A 234 2.86 12.30 -6.54
CA PHE A 234 4.03 11.52 -6.10
C PHE A 234 5.25 11.81 -6.97
N ASP A 235 5.05 11.85 -8.29
CA ASP A 235 6.11 12.09 -9.26
C ASP A 235 6.64 13.53 -9.12
N GLU A 236 5.76 14.53 -9.06
CA GLU A 236 6.11 15.95 -8.90
C GLU A 236 6.88 16.22 -7.59
N ILE A 237 6.43 15.63 -6.47
CA ILE A 237 7.10 15.76 -5.17
C ILE A 237 8.51 15.18 -5.22
N SER A 238 8.66 13.97 -5.77
CA SER A 238 9.95 13.29 -5.79
C SER A 238 10.91 13.89 -6.79
N MET A 239 10.44 14.30 -7.97
CA MET A 239 11.26 15.05 -8.92
C MET A 239 11.71 16.40 -8.35
N HIS A 240 10.88 17.04 -7.52
CA HIS A 240 11.28 18.26 -6.80
C HIS A 240 12.35 17.98 -5.76
N MET A 241 12.31 16.82 -5.06
CA MET A 241 13.42 16.40 -4.18
C MET A 241 14.72 16.27 -4.96
N GLU A 242 14.70 15.59 -6.11
CA GLU A 242 15.87 15.41 -6.97
C GLU A 242 16.42 16.75 -7.49
N GLU A 243 15.55 17.67 -7.91
CA GLU A 243 15.94 19.03 -8.30
C GLU A 243 16.68 19.75 -7.16
N LYS A 244 16.21 19.60 -5.92
CA LYS A 244 16.79 20.28 -4.75
C LYS A 244 18.07 19.61 -4.23
N MET A 245 18.19 18.29 -4.36
CA MET A 245 19.44 17.57 -4.09
C MET A 245 20.50 17.88 -5.16
N GLY A 246 20.07 18.17 -6.40
CA GLY A 246 20.97 18.39 -7.54
C GLY A 246 21.39 17.10 -8.25
N HIS A 247 20.83 15.96 -7.85
CA HIS A 247 21.03 14.65 -8.49
C HIS A 247 19.79 13.76 -8.30
N PRO A 248 19.58 12.76 -9.18
CA PRO A 248 18.48 11.82 -9.03
C PRO A 248 18.73 10.81 -7.89
N PHE A 249 17.67 10.09 -7.50
CA PHE A 249 17.82 8.84 -6.75
C PHE A 249 18.36 7.74 -7.66
N PHE A 250 19.26 6.89 -7.14
CA PHE A 250 19.50 5.58 -7.77
C PHE A 250 18.44 4.61 -7.26
N CYS A 251 17.63 4.02 -8.16
CA CYS A 251 16.60 3.07 -7.76
C CYS A 251 17.02 1.62 -8.08
N CYS A 252 16.52 0.67 -7.29
CA CYS A 252 16.54 -0.77 -7.56
C CYS A 252 15.20 -1.34 -7.14
N ASP A 253 14.30 -1.54 -8.10
CA ASP A 253 12.94 -2.02 -7.87
C ASP A 253 12.74 -3.39 -8.53
N ALA A 254 12.00 -4.27 -7.87
CA ALA A 254 11.53 -5.52 -8.48
C ALA A 254 10.03 -5.52 -8.77
N VAL A 255 9.65 -6.02 -9.94
CA VAL A 255 8.27 -6.46 -10.20
C VAL A 255 8.09 -7.78 -9.46
N LEU A 256 7.08 -7.88 -8.61
CA LEU A 256 6.87 -9.04 -7.75
C LEU A 256 5.60 -9.82 -8.11
N ASP A 257 5.66 -11.13 -7.92
CA ASP A 257 4.50 -12.02 -8.04
C ASP A 257 3.62 -12.00 -6.78
N THR A 258 2.57 -12.83 -6.78
CA THR A 258 1.62 -12.97 -5.68
C THR A 258 2.25 -13.40 -4.35
N TYR A 259 3.42 -14.05 -4.43
CA TYR A 259 4.17 -14.58 -3.29
C TYR A 259 5.40 -13.73 -2.94
N SER A 260 5.48 -12.50 -3.48
CA SER A 260 6.60 -11.57 -3.28
C SER A 260 7.95 -12.07 -3.83
N ARG A 261 7.93 -12.93 -4.85
CA ARG A 261 9.12 -13.36 -5.60
C ARG A 261 9.33 -12.46 -6.82
N GLN A 262 10.58 -12.29 -7.23
CA GLN A 262 10.96 -11.37 -8.29
C GLN A 262 10.60 -11.94 -9.66
N ILE A 263 9.78 -11.22 -10.43
CA ILE A 263 9.51 -11.46 -11.85
C ILE A 263 10.60 -10.79 -12.69
N ALA A 264 10.98 -9.58 -12.33
CA ALA A 264 12.07 -8.83 -12.93
C ALA A 264 12.66 -7.85 -11.91
N ILE A 265 13.89 -7.43 -12.15
CA ILE A 265 14.62 -6.44 -11.36
C ILE A 265 15.03 -5.32 -12.32
N TYR A 266 14.84 -4.08 -11.90
CA TYR A 266 15.19 -2.89 -12.65
C TYR A 266 15.97 -1.94 -11.76
N SER A 267 17.08 -1.43 -12.27
CA SER A 267 17.89 -0.42 -11.60
C SER A 267 18.01 0.82 -12.48
N GLY A 268 18.15 1.99 -11.87
CA GLY A 268 18.41 3.24 -12.59
C GLY A 268 17.57 4.41 -12.12
N TYR A 269 17.41 5.40 -13.01
CA TYR A 269 16.72 6.64 -12.72
C TYR A 269 15.20 6.42 -12.74
N ALA A 270 14.53 6.69 -11.61
CA ALA A 270 13.10 6.44 -11.41
C ALA A 270 12.22 6.91 -12.58
N LYS A 271 12.41 8.15 -13.06
CA LYS A 271 11.62 8.74 -14.15
C LYS A 271 11.62 7.92 -15.44
N GLU A 272 12.75 7.29 -15.75
CA GLU A 272 12.93 6.48 -16.97
C GLU A 272 12.64 5.00 -16.71
N MET A 273 13.02 4.50 -15.53
CA MET A 273 12.87 3.11 -15.11
C MET A 273 11.40 2.73 -14.86
N MET A 274 10.61 3.59 -14.20
CA MET A 274 9.23 3.28 -13.80
C MET A 274 8.33 2.93 -14.99
N PRO A 275 8.26 3.73 -16.07
CA PRO A 275 7.43 3.38 -17.24
C PRO A 275 7.84 2.07 -17.91
N ILE A 276 9.09 1.64 -17.78
CA ILE A 276 9.58 0.37 -18.34
C ILE A 276 9.14 -0.80 -17.46
N SER A 277 9.35 -0.71 -16.14
CA SER A 277 8.99 -1.78 -15.21
C SER A 277 7.48 -1.99 -15.11
N TRP A 278 6.70 -0.92 -15.25
CA TRP A 278 5.23 -0.99 -15.23
C TRP A 278 4.67 -1.85 -16.35
N LYS A 279 5.28 -1.90 -17.54
CA LYS A 279 4.80 -2.76 -18.65
C LYS A 279 4.74 -4.24 -18.28
N LEU A 280 5.70 -4.72 -17.48
CA LEU A 280 5.69 -6.10 -16.99
C LEU A 280 4.78 -6.25 -15.76
N ALA A 281 4.77 -5.25 -14.88
CA ALA A 281 3.86 -5.24 -13.73
C ALA A 281 2.39 -5.23 -14.15
N ASP A 282 2.05 -4.59 -15.28
CA ASP A 282 0.71 -4.51 -15.84
C ASP A 282 0.18 -5.90 -16.15
N LYS A 283 1.00 -6.76 -16.78
CA LYS A 283 0.64 -8.15 -17.10
C LYS A 283 0.30 -8.99 -15.87
N ARG A 284 0.84 -8.64 -14.70
CA ARG A 284 0.57 -9.32 -13.42
C ARG A 284 -0.59 -8.65 -12.69
N THR A 285 -0.69 -7.33 -12.78
CA THR A 285 -1.55 -6.53 -11.93
C THR A 285 -2.93 -6.36 -12.54
N TYR A 286 -3.05 -6.08 -13.84
CA TYR A 286 -4.32 -5.94 -14.54
C TYR A 286 -4.69 -7.27 -15.20
N VAL A 287 -5.65 -7.97 -14.59
CA VAL A 287 -6.05 -9.32 -14.99
C VAL A 287 -7.38 -9.24 -15.74
N HIS A 288 -7.32 -9.26 -17.07
CA HIS A 288 -8.47 -9.30 -17.98
C HIS A 288 -9.09 -10.69 -17.99
N TRP A 289 -10.04 -10.92 -17.09
CA TRP A 289 -10.61 -12.25 -16.84
C TRP A 289 -12.13 -12.25 -16.82
N ALA A 290 -12.76 -11.20 -16.30
CA ALA A 290 -14.20 -11.18 -16.09
C ALA A 290 -14.97 -11.09 -17.42
N GLU A 291 -15.87 -12.05 -17.67
CA GLU A 291 -16.73 -12.06 -18.87
C GLU A 291 -18.05 -11.28 -18.65
N LYS A 292 -18.29 -10.81 -17.42
CA LYS A 292 -19.49 -10.09 -17.00
C LYS A 292 -19.18 -9.21 -15.80
N LYS A 293 -20.00 -8.18 -15.58
CA LYS A 293 -19.97 -7.39 -14.35
C LYS A 293 -20.64 -8.17 -13.21
N TYR A 294 -20.15 -7.97 -12.00
CA TYR A 294 -20.61 -8.66 -10.80
C TYR A 294 -21.45 -7.74 -9.92
N ASP A 295 -22.60 -8.27 -9.50
CA ASP A 295 -23.54 -7.58 -8.61
C ASP A 295 -23.23 -7.85 -7.14
N VAL A 296 -22.53 -8.95 -6.83
CA VAL A 296 -22.14 -9.29 -5.46
C VAL A 296 -20.68 -9.72 -5.43
N LEU A 297 -19.88 -9.07 -4.59
CA LEU A 297 -18.53 -9.52 -4.23
C LEU A 297 -18.57 -10.16 -2.84
N VAL A 298 -17.96 -11.34 -2.69
CA VAL A 298 -17.91 -12.09 -1.42
C VAL A 298 -16.47 -12.37 -1.01
N PHE A 299 -16.07 -11.94 0.19
CA PHE A 299 -14.75 -12.23 0.76
C PHE A 299 -14.77 -12.19 2.30
N GLY A 300 -13.62 -12.40 2.94
CA GLY A 300 -13.49 -12.34 4.39
C GLY A 300 -12.25 -11.57 4.85
N MET A 301 -12.26 -11.10 6.09
CA MET A 301 -11.15 -10.37 6.70
C MET A 301 -10.49 -11.14 7.85
N PRO A 302 -9.17 -11.39 7.77
CA PRO A 302 -8.38 -11.76 8.92
C PRO A 302 -8.32 -10.62 9.93
N GLN A 303 -8.04 -10.91 11.21
CA GLN A 303 -7.77 -9.86 12.21
C GLN A 303 -6.51 -9.05 11.83
N LYS A 304 -5.46 -9.75 11.37
CA LYS A 304 -4.16 -9.19 11.03
C LYS A 304 -3.84 -9.35 9.55
N PHE A 305 -3.69 -8.22 8.85
CA PHE A 305 -3.20 -8.13 7.47
C PHE A 305 -2.73 -6.70 7.17
N HIS A 306 -1.96 -6.52 6.09
CA HIS A 306 -1.43 -5.25 5.58
C HIS A 306 -0.87 -4.28 6.66
N TYR A 307 -1.70 -3.40 7.23
CA TYR A 307 -1.30 -2.41 8.23
C TYR A 307 -1.07 -2.97 9.64
N GLY A 308 -1.50 -4.20 9.93
CA GLY A 308 -1.16 -4.87 11.18
C GLY A 308 -2.33 -5.57 11.85
N ASP A 309 -2.13 -5.87 13.13
CA ASP A 309 -3.13 -6.53 13.96
C ASP A 309 -4.27 -5.55 14.28
N GLY A 310 -5.51 -6.03 14.28
CA GLY A 310 -6.70 -5.20 14.45
C GLY A 310 -7.28 -4.60 13.16
N MET A 311 -6.63 -4.75 12.01
CA MET A 311 -7.14 -4.19 10.74
C MET A 311 -8.51 -4.76 10.34
N GLY A 312 -8.74 -6.06 10.57
CA GLY A 312 -10.02 -6.70 10.27
C GLY A 312 -11.05 -6.66 11.39
N THR A 313 -10.77 -5.97 12.50
CA THR A 313 -11.70 -5.82 13.64
C THR A 313 -12.06 -4.36 13.93
N ASN A 314 -11.14 -3.44 13.66
CA ASN A 314 -11.33 -2.01 13.81
C ASN A 314 -12.26 -1.48 12.69
N PRO A 315 -13.36 -0.78 13.01
CA PRO A 315 -14.34 -0.36 12.02
C PRO A 315 -13.81 0.62 10.97
N ILE A 316 -12.88 1.52 11.33
CA ILE A 316 -12.27 2.47 10.38
C ILE A 316 -11.33 1.73 9.43
N MET A 317 -10.48 0.85 9.96
CA MET A 317 -9.54 0.09 9.15
C MET A 317 -10.24 -0.94 8.25
N MET A 318 -11.33 -1.53 8.72
CA MET A 318 -12.21 -2.39 7.94
C MET A 318 -12.81 -1.64 6.75
N MET A 319 -13.32 -0.42 6.97
CA MET A 319 -13.81 0.43 5.88
C MET A 319 -12.73 0.72 4.83
N GLN A 320 -11.52 1.01 5.27
CA GLN A 320 -10.41 1.18 4.34
C GLN A 320 -10.12 -0.12 3.56
N ALA A 321 -10.13 -1.29 4.21
CA ALA A 321 -9.90 -2.56 3.54
C ALA A 321 -10.97 -2.84 2.46
N LEU A 322 -12.24 -2.56 2.74
CA LEU A 322 -13.35 -2.65 1.78
C LEU A 322 -13.11 -1.74 0.57
N SER A 323 -12.76 -0.46 0.82
CA SER A 323 -12.48 0.51 -0.23
C SER A 323 -11.30 0.10 -1.12
N ALA A 324 -10.27 -0.54 -0.55
CA ALA A 324 -9.15 -1.03 -1.31
C ALA A 324 -9.54 -2.13 -2.31
N GLN A 325 -10.56 -2.94 -2.02
CA GLN A 325 -11.09 -3.91 -2.99
C GLN A 325 -11.95 -3.24 -4.06
N VAL A 326 -12.77 -2.25 -3.68
CA VAL A 326 -13.51 -1.43 -4.65
C VAL A 326 -12.57 -0.78 -5.66
N LEU A 327 -11.48 -0.15 -5.21
CA LEU A 327 -10.52 0.50 -6.10
C LEU A 327 -9.92 -0.46 -7.13
N ARG A 328 -9.67 -1.71 -6.72
CA ARG A 328 -9.07 -2.76 -7.55
C ARG A 328 -10.07 -3.45 -8.48
N PHE A 329 -11.34 -3.53 -8.08
CA PHE A 329 -12.36 -4.31 -8.77
C PHE A 329 -13.46 -3.48 -9.42
N LYS A 330 -13.42 -2.14 -9.33
CA LYS A 330 -14.44 -1.27 -9.92
C LYS A 330 -14.68 -1.55 -11.41
N ARG A 331 -13.64 -1.95 -12.15
CA ARG A 331 -13.74 -2.37 -13.55
C ARG A 331 -14.67 -3.56 -13.78
N ILE A 332 -14.87 -4.44 -12.79
CA ILE A 332 -15.72 -5.64 -12.91
C ILE A 332 -16.99 -5.56 -12.05
N MET A 333 -17.19 -4.48 -11.30
CA MET A 333 -18.39 -4.25 -10.50
C MET A 333 -19.53 -3.72 -11.38
N SER A 334 -20.76 -4.17 -11.13
CA SER A 334 -21.94 -3.50 -11.67
C SER A 334 -22.22 -2.20 -10.91
N ASP A 335 -23.07 -1.33 -11.46
CA ASP A 335 -23.43 -0.07 -10.80
C ASP A 335 -24.20 -0.28 -9.49
N ASN A 336 -24.85 -1.44 -9.33
CA ASN A 336 -25.63 -1.81 -8.14
C ASN A 336 -24.87 -2.80 -7.22
N CYS A 337 -23.54 -2.87 -7.34
CA CYS A 337 -22.74 -3.86 -6.64
C CYS A 337 -22.93 -3.81 -5.12
N VAL A 338 -23.07 -4.99 -4.50
CA VAL A 338 -23.09 -5.21 -3.06
C VAL A 338 -21.83 -5.96 -2.64
N ILE A 339 -21.26 -5.62 -1.49
CA ILE A 339 -20.18 -6.40 -0.87
C ILE A 339 -20.75 -7.21 0.29
N ILE A 340 -20.41 -8.49 0.38
CA ILE A 340 -20.66 -9.35 1.54
C ILE A 340 -19.30 -9.79 2.08
N CYS A 341 -18.94 -9.31 3.27
CA CYS A 341 -17.64 -9.52 3.87
C CYS A 341 -17.76 -10.12 5.28
N SER A 342 -17.13 -11.26 5.56
CA SER A 342 -16.99 -11.70 6.96
C SER A 342 -15.94 -10.89 7.69
N SER A 343 -16.27 -10.41 8.89
CA SER A 343 -15.32 -9.76 9.80
C SER A 343 -15.81 -9.91 11.23
N ALA A 344 -14.88 -10.18 12.15
CA ALA A 344 -15.23 -10.31 13.57
C ALA A 344 -15.73 -9.00 14.16
N CYS A 345 -15.31 -7.83 13.64
CA CYS A 345 -15.70 -6.49 14.08
C CYS A 345 -16.14 -6.44 15.56
N ASN A 346 -15.21 -6.76 16.46
CA ASN A 346 -15.47 -7.11 17.86
C ASN A 346 -15.11 -5.97 18.83
N GLY A 347 -14.99 -4.74 18.34
CA GLY A 347 -14.59 -3.58 19.15
C GLY A 347 -13.10 -3.52 19.51
N TYR A 348 -12.27 -4.43 19.00
CA TYR A 348 -10.82 -4.33 19.11
C TYR A 348 -10.27 -3.33 18.08
N PHE A 349 -10.04 -2.09 18.54
CA PHE A 349 -9.42 -1.03 17.75
C PHE A 349 -7.89 -1.11 17.69
N HIS A 350 -7.28 -1.90 18.58
CA HIS A 350 -5.85 -1.90 18.89
C HIS A 350 -5.33 -0.49 19.27
N ASP A 351 -5.79 -0.01 20.43
CA ASP A 351 -5.56 1.37 20.91
C ASP A 351 -4.06 1.69 21.14
N GLU A 352 -3.17 0.71 21.20
CA GLU A 352 -1.71 0.94 21.24
C GLU A 352 -1.15 1.25 19.84
N LEU A 353 -1.64 0.57 18.81
CA LEU A 353 -1.18 0.72 17.43
C LEU A 353 -1.82 1.95 16.77
N TRP A 354 -3.10 2.21 17.08
CA TRP A 354 -3.87 3.35 16.58
C TRP A 354 -4.61 4.09 17.71
N PRO A 355 -3.87 4.83 18.55
CA PRO A 355 -4.40 5.43 19.78
C PRO A 355 -5.49 6.48 19.62
N TYR A 356 -5.72 6.93 18.39
CA TYR A 356 -6.66 7.98 18.02
C TYR A 356 -7.91 7.45 17.30
N LEU A 357 -7.93 6.20 16.82
CA LEU A 357 -9.03 5.72 15.96
C LEU A 357 -10.35 5.57 16.72
N ARG A 358 -10.31 5.25 18.01
CA ARG A 358 -11.54 5.19 18.83
C ARG A 358 -12.18 6.56 18.98
N GLU A 359 -11.37 7.58 19.31
CA GLU A 359 -11.84 8.97 19.39
C GLU A 359 -12.36 9.46 18.03
N GLN A 360 -11.66 9.16 16.94
CA GLN A 360 -12.14 9.51 15.59
C GLN A 360 -13.46 8.83 15.24
N TYR A 361 -13.63 7.55 15.59
CA TYR A 361 -14.91 6.86 15.40
C TYR A 361 -16.03 7.54 16.20
N GLU A 362 -15.80 7.86 17.47
CA GLU A 362 -16.79 8.53 18.33
C GLU A 362 -17.14 9.92 17.80
N LEU A 363 -16.16 10.72 17.38
CA LEU A 363 -16.38 12.02 16.76
C LEU A 363 -17.22 11.91 15.48
N PHE A 364 -16.96 10.91 14.65
CA PHE A 364 -17.75 10.64 13.44
C PHE A 364 -19.22 10.36 13.71
N GLN A 365 -19.58 9.85 14.89
CA GLN A 365 -20.98 9.64 15.26
C GLN A 365 -21.71 10.93 15.67
N HIS A 366 -21.04 12.08 15.65
CA HIS A 366 -21.53 13.34 16.20
C HIS A 366 -21.26 14.53 15.25
N ASP A 367 -21.68 15.73 15.67
CA ASP A 367 -21.30 17.01 15.04
C ASP A 367 -21.57 17.12 13.52
N HIS A 368 -22.71 16.55 13.11
CA HIS A 368 -23.20 16.54 11.73
C HIS A 368 -22.24 15.89 10.71
N MET A 369 -21.40 14.96 11.13
CA MET A 369 -20.58 14.15 10.22
C MET A 369 -21.44 13.06 9.57
N ASN A 370 -21.89 13.31 8.34
CA ASN A 370 -22.78 12.41 7.62
C ASN A 370 -21.99 11.44 6.73
N THR A 371 -20.84 11.86 6.23
CA THR A 371 -19.94 11.05 5.41
C THR A 371 -18.55 11.03 6.03
N LEU A 372 -17.79 9.96 5.82
CA LEU A 372 -16.46 9.82 6.43
C LEU A 372 -15.50 10.99 6.14
N PRO A 373 -15.51 11.66 4.97
CA PRO A 373 -14.68 12.85 4.73
C PRO A 373 -15.02 14.06 5.60
N ASP A 374 -16.19 14.13 6.23
CA ASP A 374 -16.58 15.28 7.06
C ASP A 374 -15.64 15.45 8.28
N ILE A 375 -14.97 14.38 8.70
CA ILE A 375 -13.98 14.42 9.79
C ILE A 375 -12.70 15.16 9.38
N ASP A 376 -12.41 15.32 8.09
CA ASP A 376 -11.15 15.88 7.56
C ASP A 376 -10.81 17.27 8.14
N ARG A 377 -11.83 18.05 8.53
CA ARG A 377 -11.65 19.34 9.22
C ARG A 377 -10.89 19.25 10.54
N TYR A 378 -10.87 18.08 11.18
CA TYR A 378 -10.11 17.79 12.40
C TYR A 378 -8.72 17.20 12.11
N GLY A 379 -8.34 17.05 10.85
CA GLY A 379 -7.08 16.44 10.43
C GLY A 379 -5.86 17.10 11.07
N GLU A 380 -5.76 18.43 11.01
CA GLU A 380 -4.65 19.17 11.63
C GLU A 380 -4.68 19.07 13.16
N TYR A 381 -5.86 19.18 13.80
CA TYR A 381 -6.00 19.08 15.26
C TYR A 381 -5.42 17.76 15.80
N PHE A 382 -5.74 16.63 15.16
CA PHE A 382 -5.18 15.33 15.53
C PHE A 382 -3.73 15.18 15.10
N ALA A 383 -3.38 15.63 13.88
CA ALA A 383 -2.03 15.54 13.35
C ALA A 383 -1.00 16.30 14.20
N THR A 384 -1.41 17.36 14.90
CA THR A 384 -0.56 18.14 15.80
C THR A 384 -0.75 17.83 17.28
N ASN A 385 -1.52 16.79 17.64
CA ASN A 385 -1.71 16.41 19.03
C ASN A 385 -0.41 15.83 19.61
N GLU A 386 0.15 16.51 20.61
CA GLU A 386 1.46 16.17 21.19
C GLU A 386 1.52 14.74 21.74
N GLU A 387 0.46 14.25 22.36
CA GLU A 387 0.46 12.90 22.94
C GLU A 387 0.40 11.82 21.85
N TYR A 388 -0.41 12.01 20.81
CA TYR A 388 -0.41 11.09 19.68
C TYR A 388 0.89 11.10 18.90
N ILE A 389 1.51 12.27 18.73
CA ILE A 389 2.86 12.38 18.17
C ILE A 389 3.86 11.62 19.04
N ARG A 390 3.84 11.79 20.37
CA ARG A 390 4.73 11.04 21.28
C ARG A 390 4.54 9.53 21.14
N LYS A 391 3.30 9.04 21.04
CA LYS A 391 3.01 7.61 20.81
C LYS A 391 3.53 7.12 19.45
N TYR A 392 3.38 7.91 18.39
CA TYR A 392 3.97 7.59 17.07
C TYR A 392 5.50 7.48 17.18
N ARG A 393 6.15 8.50 17.76
CA ARG A 393 7.61 8.58 17.84
C ARG A 393 8.22 7.53 18.75
N PHE A 394 7.59 7.20 19.87
CA PHE A 394 8.22 6.43 20.95
C PHE A 394 7.52 5.13 21.33
N CYS A 395 6.30 4.88 20.82
CA CYS A 395 5.51 3.70 21.18
C CYS A 395 5.14 2.81 19.97
N ASN A 396 5.76 3.03 18.81
CA ASN A 396 5.46 2.30 17.58
C ASN A 396 3.97 2.36 17.18
N ALA A 397 3.30 3.49 17.44
CA ALA A 397 1.96 3.74 16.92
C ALA A 397 2.03 4.31 15.50
N PHE A 398 0.92 4.29 14.77
CA PHE A 398 0.76 5.10 13.56
C PHE A 398 0.68 6.59 13.88
N HIS A 399 1.05 7.43 12.92
CA HIS A 399 0.86 8.88 13.03
C HIS A 399 -0.64 9.22 12.97
N PRO A 400 -1.17 10.14 13.81
CA PRO A 400 -2.60 10.48 13.87
C PRO A 400 -3.25 10.88 12.53
N PHE A 401 -2.52 11.55 11.65
CA PHE A 401 -3.01 11.89 10.31
C PHE A 401 -3.39 10.63 9.47
N HIS A 402 -2.76 9.48 9.72
CA HIS A 402 -3.06 8.25 8.98
C HIS A 402 -4.55 7.87 9.09
N GLY A 403 -5.20 8.10 10.24
CA GLY A 403 -6.63 7.81 10.41
C GLY A 403 -7.53 8.55 9.42
N PHE A 404 -7.24 9.82 9.13
CA PHE A 404 -7.99 10.64 8.20
C PHE A 404 -7.87 10.14 6.76
N SER A 405 -6.65 9.76 6.35
CA SER A 405 -6.42 9.09 5.07
C SER A 405 -7.25 7.80 4.95
N MET A 406 -7.28 6.98 6.01
CA MET A 406 -8.07 5.74 6.03
C MET A 406 -9.58 6.00 5.95
N MET A 407 -10.10 7.01 6.66
CA MET A 407 -11.52 7.36 6.62
C MET A 407 -11.93 7.94 5.27
N SER A 408 -11.11 8.86 4.72
CA SER A 408 -11.35 9.43 3.39
C SER A 408 -11.36 8.35 2.31
N CYS A 409 -10.38 7.43 2.32
CA CYS A 409 -10.38 6.30 1.40
C CYS A 409 -11.55 5.34 1.66
N GLY A 410 -11.86 5.06 2.93
CA GLY A 410 -12.97 4.21 3.35
C GLY A 410 -14.32 4.64 2.74
N HIS A 411 -14.56 5.94 2.60
CA HIS A 411 -15.78 6.48 1.98
C HIS A 411 -15.99 6.00 0.53
N ILE A 412 -14.92 5.71 -0.19
CA ILE A 412 -14.99 5.27 -1.59
C ILE A 412 -15.76 3.95 -1.69
N ALA A 413 -15.71 3.11 -0.65
CA ALA A 413 -16.51 1.89 -0.59
C ALA A 413 -18.01 2.20 -0.65
N GLU A 414 -18.47 3.16 0.15
CA GLU A 414 -19.87 3.61 0.17
C GLU A 414 -20.28 4.25 -1.15
N MET A 415 -19.44 5.11 -1.73
CA MET A 415 -19.72 5.80 -3.00
C MET A 415 -19.91 4.84 -4.20
N ASN A 416 -19.39 3.62 -4.11
CA ASN A 416 -19.32 2.68 -5.23
C ASN A 416 -20.08 1.39 -4.99
N THR A 417 -20.82 1.28 -3.89
CA THR A 417 -21.63 0.10 -3.59
C THR A 417 -23.03 0.49 -3.17
N SER A 418 -24.01 -0.34 -3.52
CA SER A 418 -25.40 -0.17 -3.08
C SER A 418 -25.57 -0.54 -1.60
N ALA A 419 -24.78 -1.49 -1.12
CA ALA A 419 -24.71 -1.89 0.27
C ALA A 419 -23.44 -2.69 0.55
N ILE A 420 -23.02 -2.66 1.82
CA ILE A 420 -21.97 -3.54 2.33
C ILE A 420 -22.50 -4.27 3.56
N TYR A 421 -22.38 -5.59 3.56
CA TYR A 421 -22.77 -6.46 4.65
C TYR A 421 -21.52 -6.98 5.36
N ILE A 422 -21.45 -6.73 6.67
CA ILE A 422 -20.49 -7.39 7.55
C ILE A 422 -21.16 -8.61 8.19
N VAL A 423 -20.67 -9.78 7.82
CA VAL A 423 -21.16 -11.08 8.29
C VAL A 423 -20.42 -11.47 9.55
N GLY A 424 -21.16 -11.83 10.60
CA GLY A 424 -20.62 -12.36 11.85
C GLY A 424 -19.97 -11.34 12.77
N ALA A 425 -20.24 -10.04 12.61
CA ALA A 425 -19.75 -9.03 13.55
C ALA A 425 -20.18 -9.36 14.99
N GLN A 426 -19.22 -9.46 15.91
CA GLN A 426 -19.45 -9.74 17.33
C GLN A 426 -19.99 -8.51 18.06
N GLU A 427 -19.54 -7.32 17.66
CA GLU A 427 -20.05 -6.02 18.13
C GLU A 427 -20.65 -5.23 16.95
N PRO A 428 -21.83 -5.65 16.45
CA PRO A 428 -22.39 -5.14 15.19
C PRO A 428 -22.73 -3.65 15.21
N GLY A 429 -22.78 -3.02 16.39
CA GLY A 429 -22.95 -1.57 16.53
C GLY A 429 -21.84 -0.79 15.83
N TYR A 430 -20.58 -1.24 15.91
CA TYR A 430 -19.45 -0.55 15.27
C TYR A 430 -19.55 -0.57 13.74
N ALA A 431 -19.89 -1.72 13.14
CA ALA A 431 -20.09 -1.81 11.70
C ALA A 431 -21.28 -0.95 11.24
N ARG A 432 -22.38 -0.94 11.99
CA ARG A 432 -23.56 -0.11 11.68
C ARG A 432 -23.28 1.39 11.79
N GLY A 433 -22.47 1.80 12.77
CA GLY A 433 -22.03 3.20 12.91
C GLY A 433 -21.18 3.70 11.74
N MET A 434 -20.57 2.79 10.97
CA MET A 434 -19.87 3.09 9.72
C MET A 434 -20.76 3.03 8.47
N GLY A 435 -22.09 3.00 8.62
CA GLY A 435 -23.04 2.90 7.50
C GLY A 435 -23.25 1.49 6.95
N LEU A 436 -22.67 0.46 7.58
CA LEU A 436 -22.71 -0.91 7.07
C LEU A 436 -23.92 -1.70 7.60
N LYS A 437 -24.31 -2.74 6.87
CA LYS A 437 -25.33 -3.69 7.29
C LYS A 437 -24.67 -4.87 7.99
N THR A 438 -25.38 -5.54 8.89
CA THR A 438 -24.85 -6.74 9.56
C THR A 438 -25.82 -7.91 9.49
N ARG A 439 -25.29 -9.12 9.31
CA ARG A 439 -26.04 -10.40 9.32
C ARG A 439 -25.21 -11.47 10.03
N ALA A 440 -25.87 -12.53 10.50
CA ALA A 440 -25.17 -13.60 11.19
C ALA A 440 -24.41 -14.50 10.21
N THR A 441 -24.97 -14.75 9.02
CA THR A 441 -24.40 -15.64 8.02
C THR A 441 -24.34 -15.01 6.63
N PHE A 442 -23.56 -15.62 5.73
CA PHE A 442 -23.42 -15.19 4.33
C PHE A 442 -24.74 -15.34 3.57
N GLU A 443 -25.48 -16.41 3.83
CA GLU A 443 -26.76 -16.73 3.19
C GLU A 443 -27.81 -15.68 3.55
N GLU A 444 -27.90 -15.28 4.81
CA GLU A 444 -28.81 -14.21 5.23
C GLU A 444 -28.46 -12.85 4.58
N ALA A 445 -27.16 -12.55 4.45
CA ALA A 445 -26.70 -11.34 3.76
C ALA A 445 -27.04 -11.38 2.28
N LEU A 446 -26.82 -12.52 1.63
CA LEU A 446 -27.10 -12.70 0.20
C LEU A 446 -28.60 -12.62 -0.09
N GLU A 447 -29.46 -13.25 0.72
CA GLU A 447 -30.91 -13.15 0.55
C GLU A 447 -31.44 -11.74 0.78
N ASP A 448 -30.90 -11.00 1.76
CA ASP A 448 -31.25 -9.59 1.96
C ASP A 448 -30.79 -8.72 0.77
N ALA A 449 -29.59 -8.99 0.24
CA ALA A 449 -29.05 -8.29 -0.92
C ALA A 449 -29.91 -8.54 -2.17
N LYS A 450 -30.26 -9.80 -2.45
CA LYS A 450 -31.14 -10.18 -3.57
C LYS A 450 -32.49 -9.49 -3.49
N LYS A 451 -33.07 -9.42 -2.29
CA LYS A 451 -34.38 -8.82 -2.06
C LYS A 451 -34.38 -7.30 -2.26
N LYS A 452 -33.28 -6.61 -1.91
CA LYS A 452 -33.27 -5.14 -1.79
C LYS A 452 -32.47 -4.41 -2.87
N PHE A 453 -31.45 -5.04 -3.43
CA PHE A 453 -30.45 -4.34 -4.25
C PHE A 453 -30.21 -5.00 -5.61
N VAL A 454 -30.00 -6.32 -5.64
CA VAL A 454 -29.42 -6.98 -6.83
C VAL A 454 -30.35 -7.96 -7.56
N GLY A 455 -31.59 -8.13 -7.08
CA GLY A 455 -32.55 -9.08 -7.68
C GLY A 455 -32.24 -10.54 -7.36
N GLN A 456 -33.05 -11.46 -7.90
CA GLN A 456 -33.01 -12.88 -7.49
C GLN A 456 -31.84 -13.69 -8.08
N ASN A 457 -31.30 -13.26 -9.22
CA ASN A 457 -30.25 -13.97 -9.96
C ASN A 457 -29.01 -13.08 -10.19
N PRO A 458 -28.35 -12.58 -9.13
CA PRO A 458 -27.18 -11.73 -9.27
C PRO A 458 -25.97 -12.50 -9.81
N ASN A 459 -25.06 -11.81 -10.50
CA ASN A 459 -23.72 -12.32 -10.77
C ASN A 459 -22.87 -12.21 -9.50
N ILE A 460 -22.42 -13.34 -8.97
CA ILE A 460 -21.66 -13.41 -7.70
C ILE A 460 -20.20 -13.79 -8.00
N LEU A 461 -19.27 -13.02 -7.44
CA LEU A 461 -17.85 -13.32 -7.42
C LEU A 461 -17.37 -13.59 -5.98
N ALA A 462 -16.92 -14.80 -5.73
CA ALA A 462 -16.25 -15.17 -4.50
C ALA A 462 -14.73 -14.98 -4.63
N LEU A 463 -14.13 -14.35 -3.61
CA LEU A 463 -12.71 -14.01 -3.55
C LEU A 463 -12.07 -14.56 -2.25
N PRO A 464 -11.86 -15.89 -2.12
CA PRO A 464 -11.09 -16.44 -1.01
C PRO A 464 -9.65 -15.90 -1.01
N LEU A 465 -9.00 -15.86 0.16
CA LEU A 465 -7.59 -15.42 0.29
C LEU A 465 -7.34 -13.95 -0.09
N THR A 466 -8.39 -13.12 -0.18
CA THR A 466 -8.34 -11.71 -0.61
C THR A 466 -7.25 -10.90 0.11
N TYR A 467 -7.08 -11.10 1.43
CA TYR A 467 -6.07 -10.40 2.23
C TYR A 467 -4.89 -11.28 2.65
N LYS A 468 -4.78 -12.48 2.09
CA LYS A 468 -3.67 -13.42 2.32
C LYS A 468 -2.70 -13.49 1.14
N ARG A 469 -3.06 -12.91 0.01
CA ARG A 469 -2.27 -12.88 -1.24
C ARG A 469 -2.14 -11.45 -1.74
N ALA A 470 -1.07 -11.17 -2.49
CA ALA A 470 -0.95 -9.86 -3.12
C ALA A 470 -2.07 -9.68 -4.15
N ALA A 471 -2.86 -8.62 -3.99
CA ALA A 471 -4.05 -8.39 -4.80
C ALA A 471 -3.70 -8.03 -6.25
N VAL A 472 -4.66 -8.26 -7.14
CA VAL A 472 -4.66 -7.83 -8.54
C VAL A 472 -5.77 -6.81 -8.77
N HIS A 473 -5.75 -6.12 -9.90
CA HIS A 473 -6.85 -5.32 -10.43
C HIS A 473 -7.60 -6.20 -11.43
N LEU A 474 -8.82 -6.62 -11.08
CA LEU A 474 -9.62 -7.42 -12.01
C LEU A 474 -10.23 -6.50 -13.06
N CYS A 475 -10.10 -6.91 -14.31
CA CYS A 475 -10.54 -6.18 -15.48
C CYS A 475 -11.48 -7.05 -16.31
N MET A 476 -12.29 -6.40 -17.14
CA MET A 476 -13.11 -7.10 -18.12
C MET A 476 -12.20 -7.82 -19.12
N LYS A 477 -12.62 -9.01 -19.55
CA LYS A 477 -11.89 -9.82 -20.55
C LYS A 477 -11.73 -9.07 -21.87
N ASN A 478 -12.73 -8.27 -22.24
CA ASN A 478 -12.65 -7.27 -23.30
C ASN A 478 -12.31 -5.91 -22.68
N PRO A 479 -11.09 -5.36 -22.90
CA PRO A 479 -10.69 -4.08 -22.31
C PRO A 479 -11.61 -2.91 -22.67
N GLU A 480 -12.28 -2.95 -23.83
CA GLU A 480 -13.24 -1.89 -24.23
C GLU A 480 -14.46 -1.79 -23.30
N GLU A 481 -14.73 -2.82 -22.49
CA GLU A 481 -15.80 -2.83 -21.49
C GLU A 481 -15.35 -2.32 -20.10
N ASP A 482 -14.06 -2.03 -19.94
CA ASP A 482 -13.55 -1.37 -18.74
C ASP A 482 -13.99 0.09 -18.74
N CYS A 483 -14.32 0.63 -17.56
CA CYS A 483 -14.67 2.04 -17.43
C CYS A 483 -13.46 2.98 -17.54
N MET A 484 -12.25 2.43 -17.42
CA MET A 484 -10.98 3.14 -17.43
C MET A 484 -9.81 2.18 -17.63
N ASP A 485 -8.82 2.54 -18.46
CA ASP A 485 -7.61 1.76 -18.67
C ASP A 485 -6.62 1.85 -17.48
N GLU A 486 -5.44 1.23 -17.61
CA GLU A 486 -4.37 1.24 -16.61
C GLU A 486 -3.79 2.62 -16.34
N TYR A 487 -4.00 3.57 -17.26
CA TYR A 487 -3.37 4.89 -17.31
C TYR A 487 -4.37 6.04 -17.14
N GLY A 488 -5.62 5.74 -16.79
CA GLY A 488 -6.63 6.74 -16.46
C GLY A 488 -7.47 7.23 -17.64
N HIS A 489 -7.31 6.66 -18.84
CA HIS A 489 -8.13 7.03 -19.99
C HIS A 489 -9.48 6.31 -19.92
N ARG A 490 -10.56 7.05 -20.18
CA ARG A 490 -11.92 6.52 -20.25
C ARG A 490 -12.27 6.19 -21.69
N HIS A 491 -12.96 5.07 -21.89
CA HIS A 491 -13.50 4.65 -23.19
C HIS A 491 -14.78 5.41 -23.56
#